data_AF-A0A318RJH1-F1
#
_entry.id   AF-A0A318RJH1-F1
#
_cell.length_a   1.000
_cell.length_b   1.000
_cell.length_c   1.000
_cell.angle_alpha   90.00
_cell.angle_beta   90.00
_cell.angle_gamma   90.00
#
_symmetry.space_group_name_H-M   'P 1'
#
loop_
_entity.id
_entity.type
_entity.pdbx_description
1 polymer ?
#
loop_
_entity_poly.entity_id
_entity_poly.type
_entity_poly.pdbx_seq_one_letter_code
_entity_poly.pdbx_strand_id
1 'polypeptide(L)' 'MNNKIVSDEIGKKATPPPSFVKLAMKNMVRKGSQSLYHFGLTALGFLGFILLVAVLGKPHIPQ' A
#
# COMPACT_ATOMS: atom_id res chain seq x y z
N MET A 1 -23.95 43.03 -9.46
CA MET A 1 -23.97 41.55 -9.51
C MET A 1 -22.54 41.07 -9.42
N ASN A 2 -22.23 40.21 -8.44
CA ASN A 2 -20.86 39.98 -7.99
C ASN A 2 -20.21 38.80 -8.76
N ASN A 3 -19.06 39.07 -9.33
CA ASN A 3 -18.12 38.18 -10.02
C ASN A 3 -17.67 36.94 -9.22
N LYS A 4 -17.90 36.88 -7.91
CA LYS A 4 -17.61 35.71 -7.06
C LYS A 4 -18.65 34.59 -7.21
N ILE A 5 -19.91 34.93 -7.51
CA ILE A 5 -21.01 33.95 -7.67
C ILE A 5 -20.84 33.20 -9.01
N VAL A 6 -20.39 33.88 -10.05
CA VAL A 6 -20.24 33.29 -11.41
C VAL A 6 -19.14 32.20 -11.43
N SER A 7 -18.04 32.40 -10.70
CA SER A 7 -16.94 31.42 -10.67
C SER A 7 -17.28 30.13 -9.90
N ASP A 8 -18.14 30.21 -8.87
CA ASP A 8 -18.52 29.06 -8.03
C ASP A 8 -19.53 28.13 -8.72
N GLU A 9 -20.43 28.71 -9.53
CA GLU A 9 -21.42 27.96 -10.32
C GLU A 9 -20.80 27.22 -11.52
N ILE A 10 -19.73 27.78 -12.10
CA ILE A 10 -18.97 27.15 -13.20
C ILE A 10 -18.10 25.99 -12.68
N GLY A 11 -17.54 26.12 -11.48
CA GLY A 11 -16.68 25.08 -10.87
C GLY A 11 -17.44 23.83 -10.39
N LYS A 12 -18.74 23.95 -10.09
CA LYS A 12 -19.51 22.87 -9.47
C LYS A 12 -20.18 21.91 -10.47
N LYS A 13 -20.44 22.36 -11.70
CA LYS A 13 -21.15 21.55 -12.74
C LYS A 13 -20.27 20.61 -13.56
N ALA A 14 -18.95 20.65 -13.40
CA ALA A 14 -18.00 19.89 -14.22
C ALA A 14 -17.12 18.91 -13.43
N THR A 15 -17.63 18.29 -12.37
CA THR A 15 -16.94 17.14 -11.77
C THR A 15 -17.43 15.86 -12.45
N PRO A 16 -16.64 15.22 -13.33
CA PRO A 16 -17.01 13.92 -13.87
C PRO A 16 -17.19 12.92 -12.71
N PRO A 17 -18.09 11.93 -12.85
CA PRO A 17 -18.33 10.94 -11.80
C PRO A 17 -16.99 10.38 -11.32
N PRO A 18 -16.77 10.28 -9.99
CA PRO A 18 -15.50 9.87 -9.44
C PRO A 18 -15.14 8.51 -10.03
N SER A 19 -14.10 8.49 -10.87
CA SER A 19 -13.67 7.28 -11.57
C SER A 19 -13.49 6.15 -10.57
N PHE A 20 -13.99 4.95 -10.91
CA PHE A 20 -13.80 3.74 -10.11
C PHE A 20 -12.32 3.51 -9.78
N VAL A 21 -11.41 3.94 -10.66
CA VAL A 21 -9.96 3.94 -10.41
C VAL A 21 -9.59 4.85 -9.22
N LYS A 22 -10.17 6.05 -9.12
CA LYS A 22 -9.89 7.02 -8.05
C LYS A 22 -10.42 6.54 -6.69
N LEU A 23 -11.59 5.89 -6.69
CA LEU A 23 -12.16 5.25 -5.49
C LEU A 23 -11.36 4.01 -5.08
N ALA A 24 -10.99 3.17 -6.04
CA ALA A 24 -10.15 1.99 -5.81
C ALA A 24 -8.75 2.38 -5.31
N MET A 25 -8.12 3.41 -5.89
CA MET A 25 -6.82 3.94 -5.44
C MET A 25 -6.89 4.48 -4.02
N LYS A 26 -7.93 5.25 -3.68
CA LYS A 26 -8.10 5.78 -2.32
C LYS A 26 -8.30 4.67 -1.30
N ASN A 27 -8.98 3.59 -1.67
CA ASN A 27 -9.14 2.41 -0.82
C ASN A 27 -7.82 1.62 -0.71
N MET A 28 -7.11 1.42 -1.82
CA MET A 28 -5.83 0.73 -1.87
C MET A 28 -4.72 1.50 -1.13
N VAL A 29 -4.82 2.82 -1.03
CA VAL A 29 -3.94 3.68 -0.21
C VAL A 29 -4.31 3.58 1.27
N ARG A 30 -5.59 3.74 1.63
CA ARG A 30 -6.01 3.67 3.04
C ARG A 30 -5.89 2.26 3.62
N LYS A 31 -5.97 1.24 2.77
CA LYS A 31 -5.88 -0.19 3.10
C LYS A 31 -4.53 -0.81 2.72
N GLY A 32 -3.50 0.01 2.57
CA GLY A 32 -2.13 -0.45 2.29
C GLY A 32 -1.50 -1.28 3.42
N SER A 33 -2.07 -1.23 4.64
CA SER A 33 -1.66 -2.09 5.75
C SER A 33 -1.91 -3.57 5.45
N GLN A 34 -2.96 -3.92 4.70
CA GLN A 34 -3.27 -5.32 4.40
C GLN A 34 -2.22 -5.93 3.48
N SER A 35 -1.80 -5.22 2.43
CA SER A 35 -0.68 -5.65 1.58
C SER A 35 0.65 -5.69 2.34
N LEU A 36 0.88 -4.75 3.27
CA LEU A 36 2.09 -4.72 4.09
C LEU A 36 2.15 -5.89 5.09
N TYR A 37 1.01 -6.31 5.63
CA TYR A 37 0.90 -7.49 6.49
C TYR A 37 1.23 -8.78 5.73
N HIS A 38 0.64 -8.98 4.55
CA HIS A 38 0.94 -10.16 3.73
C HIS A 38 2.40 -10.18 3.27
N PHE A 39 2.92 -9.02 2.85
CA PHE A 39 4.33 -8.89 2.48
C PHE A 39 5.28 -9.13 3.67
N GLY A 40 4.97 -8.54 4.83
CA GLY A 40 5.77 -8.69 6.05
C GLY A 40 5.77 -10.11 6.59
N LEU A 41 4.62 -10.81 6.58
CA LEU A 41 4.54 -12.22 6.96
C LEU A 41 5.43 -13.09 6.07
N THR A 42 5.40 -12.84 4.76
CA THR A 42 6.23 -13.56 3.78
C THR A 42 7.71 -13.25 3.98
N ALA A 43 8.07 -11.98 4.16
CA ALA A 43 9.44 -11.56 4.40
C ALA A 43 10.00 -12.15 5.70
N LEU A 44 9.24 -12.13 6.80
CA LEU A 44 9.65 -12.72 8.07
C LEU A 44 9.78 -14.24 7.98
N GLY A 45 8.82 -14.93 7.34
CA GLY A 45 8.89 -16.37 7.12
C GLY A 45 10.11 -16.76 6.29
N PHE A 46 10.39 -16.01 5.22
CA PHE A 46 11.54 -16.23 4.36
C PHE A 46 12.87 -15.94 5.06
N LEU A 47 12.98 -14.83 5.79
CA LEU A 47 14.16 -14.52 6.60
C LEU A 47 14.38 -15.58 7.68
N GLY A 48 13.32 -15.97 8.40
CA GLY A 48 13.38 -17.03 9.40
C GLY A 48 13.83 -18.36 8.81
N PHE A 49 13.35 -18.72 7.62
CA PHE A 49 13.79 -19.92 6.90
C PHE A 49 15.28 -19.88 6.56
N ILE A 50 15.76 -18.77 5.97
CA ILE A 50 17.19 -18.62 5.64
C ILE A 50 18.05 -18.69 6.91
N LEU A 51 17.64 -18.02 7.98
CA LEU A 51 18.38 -18.04 9.25
C LEU A 51 18.40 -19.44 9.87
N LEU A 52 17.28 -20.16 9.83
CA LEU A 52 17.19 -21.53 10.30
C LEU A 52 18.14 -22.46 9.52
N VAL A 53 18.14 -22.34 8.19
CA VAL A 53 19.06 -23.08 7.32
C VAL A 53 20.52 -22.71 7.61
N ALA A 54 20.83 -21.43 7.78
CA ALA A 54 22.18 -20.97 8.11
C ALA A 54 22.67 -21.52 9.47
N VAL A 55 21.79 -21.58 10.47
CA VAL A 55 22.10 -22.12 11.79
C VAL A 55 22.25 -23.65 11.74
N LEU A 56 21.45 -24.37 10.97
CA LEU A 56 21.57 -25.83 10.80
C LEU A 56 22.78 -26.23 9.96
N GLY A 57 23.09 -25.43 8.93
CA GLY A 57 24.20 -25.66 8.01
C GLY A 57 25.57 -25.25 8.57
N LYS A 58 25.64 -24.62 9.75
CA LYS A 58 26.92 -24.23 10.36
C LYS A 58 27.75 -25.49 10.63
N PRO A 59 28.86 -25.73 9.91
CA PRO A 59 29.67 -26.93 10.11
C PRO A 59 30.25 -26.86 11.52
N HIS A 60 29.98 -27.87 12.35
CA HIS A 60 30.69 -28.03 13.60
C HIS A 60 32.10 -28.50 13.26
N ILE A 61 33.04 -27.55 13.14
CA ILE A 61 34.45 -27.87 12.96
C ILE A 61 34.97 -28.30 14.34
N PRO A 62 35.28 -29.59 14.54
CA PRO A 62 35.89 -30.04 15.79
C PRO A 62 37.24 -29.32 15.94
N GLN A 63 37.47 -28.78 17.14
CA GLN A 63 38.75 -28.18 17.55
C GLN A 63 39.78 -29.30 17.79
#